data_AF-A0A0F9NX67-F1
#
_entry.id   AF-A0A0F9NX67-F1
#
_cell.length_a   1.000
_cell.length_b   1.000
_cell.length_c   1.000
_cell.angle_alpha   90.00
_cell.angle_beta   90.00
_cell.angle_gamma   90.00
#
_symmetry.space_group_name_H-M   'P 1'
#
loop_
_entity.id
_entity.type
_entity.pdbx_description
1 polymer ?
#
loop_
_entity_poly.entity_id
_entity_poly.type
_entity_poly.pdbx_seq_one_letter_code
_entity_poly.pdbx_strand_id
1 'polypeptide(L)'
;MKINAKAKVKILDAEGKDTGEETEVPIEAEYDFGDTIHQLIENHGEEAAFHHSRSSMIVAFQTALRSWASAGLSGEELTAKVDAWEVPTGRSRGLSRIERFKSNLNKLSEEEREEVLAELGLAPA
;
A
#
# COMPACT_ATOMS: atom_id res chain seq x y z
N MET A 1 7.61 12.61 -12.52
CA MET A 1 7.93 11.30 -11.89
C MET A 1 8.11 10.25 -12.96
N LYS A 2 9.21 9.48 -12.95
CA LYS A 2 9.39 8.35 -13.87
C LYS A 2 8.77 7.09 -13.28
N ILE A 3 7.91 6.44 -14.06
CA ILE A 3 7.28 5.17 -13.70
C ILE A 3 7.84 4.12 -14.65
N ASN A 4 8.50 3.12 -14.06
CA ASN A 4 8.91 1.91 -14.76
C ASN A 4 7.90 0.83 -14.41
N ALA A 5 7.13 0.38 -15.39
CA ALA A 5 6.12 -0.65 -15.21
C ALA A 5 6.35 -1.78 -16.22
N LYS A 6 5.78 -2.95 -15.94
CA LYS A 6 5.64 -4.02 -16.92
C LYS A 6 4.17 -4.16 -17.26
N ALA A 7 3.83 -4.06 -18.54
CA ALA A 7 2.48 -4.32 -19.01
C ALA A 7 2.42 -5.72 -19.61
N LYS A 8 1.39 -6.48 -19.25
CA LYS A 8 1.03 -7.68 -19.98
C LYS A 8 0.26 -7.26 -21.22
N VAL A 9 0.77 -7.62 -22.38
CA VAL A 9 0.18 -7.30 -23.67
C VAL A 9 -0.18 -8.60 -24.37
N LYS A 10 -1.39 -8.64 -24.92
CA LYS A 10 -1.88 -9.77 -25.69
C LYS A 10 -1.18 -9.81 -27.05
N ILE A 11 -0.76 -11.01 -27.45
CA ILE A 11 -0.20 -11.23 -28.78
C ILE A 11 -1.38 -11.42 -29.74
N LEU A 12 -1.45 -10.55 -30.75
CA LEU A 12 -2.41 -10.69 -31.84
C LEU A 12 -1.75 -11.43 -33.02
N ASP A 13 -2.51 -12.29 -33.70
CA ASP A 13 -2.07 -12.90 -34.95
C ASP A 13 -2.06 -11.88 -36.11
N ALA A 14 -1.64 -12.32 -37.30
CA ALA A 14 -1.56 -11.46 -38.49
C ALA A 14 -2.93 -10.91 -38.94
N GLU A 15 -4.04 -11.50 -38.48
CA GLU A 15 -5.41 -11.06 -38.75
C GLU A 15 -5.97 -10.17 -37.61
N GLY A 16 -5.18 -9.92 -36.57
CA GLY A 16 -5.56 -9.13 -35.40
C GLY A 16 -6.37 -9.89 -34.35
N LYS A 17 -6.44 -11.23 -34.41
CA LYS A 17 -7.15 -12.04 -33.42
C LYS A 17 -6.25 -12.33 -32.22
N ASP A 18 -6.86 -12.30 -31.04
CA ASP A 18 -6.22 -12.66 -29.77
C ASP A 18 -5.80 -14.14 -29.81
N THR A 19 -4.50 -14.38 -29.69
CA THR A 19 -3.93 -15.74 -29.68
C THR A 19 -4.10 -16.43 -28.33
N GLY A 20 -4.49 -15.69 -27.28
CA GLY A 20 -4.49 -16.16 -25.90
C GLY A 20 -3.11 -16.17 -25.24
N GLU A 21 -2.05 -15.82 -25.99
CA GLU A 21 -0.71 -15.65 -25.45
C GLU A 21 -0.49 -14.21 -24.96
N GLU A 22 0.13 -14.07 -23.79
CA GLU A 22 0.50 -12.79 -23.21
C GLU A 22 2.03 -12.67 -23.13
N THR A 23 2.55 -11.48 -23.41
CA THR A 23 3.96 -11.15 -23.19
C THR A 23 4.11 -9.95 -22.27
N GLU A 24 5.17 -9.91 -21.48
CA GLU A 24 5.52 -8.75 -20.66
C GLU A 24 6.38 -7.78 -21.46
N VAL A 25 5.88 -6.56 -21.66
CA VAL A 25 6.66 -5.49 -22.28
C VAL A 25 7.00 -4.45 -21.20
N PRO A 26 8.28 -4.08 -21.04
CA PRO A 26 8.66 -2.98 -20.17
C PRO A 26 8.13 -1.67 -20.75
N ILE A 27 7.46 -0.87 -19.92
CA ILE A 27 7.00 0.46 -20.25
C ILE A 27 7.73 1.44 -19.34
N GLU A 28 8.43 2.37 -19.96
CA GLU A 28 8.97 3.56 -19.30
C GLU A 28 8.08 4.74 -19.66
N ALA A 29 7.46 5.35 -18.65
CA ALA A 29 6.65 6.54 -18.83
C ALA A 29 7.13 7.63 -17.88
N GLU A 30 7.26 8.84 -18.40
CA GLU A 30 7.46 10.04 -17.60
C GLU A 30 6.13 10.78 -17.52
N TYR A 31 5.62 10.94 -16.30
CA TYR A 31 4.38 11.66 -16.06
C TYR A 31 4.61 12.71 -14.97
N ASP A 32 4.13 13.93 -15.22
CA ASP A 32 4.22 15.02 -14.28
C ASP A 32 2.91 15.17 -13.50
N PHE A 33 2.98 14.92 -12.20
CA PHE A 33 1.85 15.11 -11.28
C PHE A 33 1.90 16.47 -10.56
N GLY A 34 2.94 17.28 -10.82
CA GLY A 34 3.26 18.47 -10.03
C GLY A 34 3.86 18.16 -8.67
N ASP A 35 4.55 19.15 -8.10
CA ASP A 35 5.15 19.09 -6.76
C ASP A 35 4.32 19.82 -5.70
N THR A 36 3.28 20.55 -6.13
CA THR A 36 2.42 21.35 -5.26
C THR A 36 0.95 21.11 -5.59
N ILE A 37 0.06 21.41 -4.63
CA ILE A 37 -1.39 21.34 -4.85
C ILE A 37 -1.85 22.25 -5.99
N HIS A 38 -1.23 23.43 -6.15
CA HIS A 38 -1.55 24.36 -7.23
C HIS A 38 -1.22 23.76 -8.59
N GLN A 39 -0.04 23.16 -8.74
CA GLN A 39 0.35 22.47 -9.98
C GLN A 39 -0.51 21.24 -10.24
N LEU A 40 -0.89 20.48 -9.21
CA LEU A 40 -1.80 19.34 -9.36
C LEU A 40 -3.17 19.79 -9.90
N ILE A 41 -3.72 20.88 -9.37
CA ILE A 41 -4.99 21.47 -9.82
C ILE A 41 -4.84 22.04 -11.24
N GLU A 42 -3.74 22.70 -11.56
CA GLU A 42 -3.47 23.23 -12.90
C GLU A 42 -3.35 22.11 -13.95
N ASN A 43 -2.63 21.03 -13.61
CA ASN A 43 -2.36 19.92 -14.52
C ASN A 43 -3.56 18.99 -14.72
N HIS A 44 -4.41 18.82 -13.69
CA HIS A 44 -5.45 17.78 -13.68
C HIS A 44 -6.86 18.26 -13.38
N GLY A 45 -7.02 19.53 -12.99
CA GLY A 45 -8.28 20.11 -12.57
C GLY A 45 -8.58 19.92 -11.08
N GLU A 46 -9.33 20.88 -10.53
CA GLU A 46 -9.70 20.93 -9.12
C GLU A 46 -10.51 19.69 -8.70
N GLU A 47 -11.45 19.26 -9.53
CA GLU A 47 -12.29 18.11 -9.23
C GLU A 47 -11.48 16.81 -9.11
N ALA A 48 -10.53 16.58 -10.03
CA ALA A 48 -9.68 15.40 -9.98
C ALA A 48 -8.79 15.42 -8.72
N ALA A 49 -8.15 16.57 -8.44
CA ALA A 49 -7.34 16.75 -7.24
C ALA A 49 -8.14 16.49 -5.96
N PHE A 50 -9.37 17.01 -5.89
CA PHE A 50 -10.27 16.82 -4.75
C PHE A 50 -10.67 15.35 -4.58
N HIS A 51 -11.15 14.67 -5.63
CA HIS A 51 -11.61 13.29 -5.53
C HIS A 51 -10.48 12.33 -5.14
N HIS A 52 -9.28 12.53 -5.70
CA HIS A 52 -8.12 11.71 -5.35
C HIS A 52 -7.66 11.97 -3.90
N SER A 53 -7.61 13.23 -3.47
CA SER A 53 -7.30 13.57 -2.08
C SER A 53 -8.30 12.94 -1.11
N ARG A 54 -9.61 13.10 -1.39
CA ARG A 54 -10.70 12.52 -0.61
C ARG A 54 -10.61 11.00 -0.52
N SER A 55 -10.37 10.32 -1.65
CA SER A 55 -10.19 8.87 -1.69
C SER A 55 -9.02 8.42 -0.81
N SER A 56 -7.87 9.10 -0.91
CA SER A 56 -6.70 8.82 -0.08
C SER A 56 -6.99 8.99 1.42
N MET A 57 -7.71 10.04 1.81
CA MET A 57 -8.10 10.26 3.21
C MET A 57 -9.01 9.15 3.74
N ILE A 58 -9.98 8.70 2.93
CA ILE A 58 -10.88 7.59 3.29
C ILE A 58 -10.07 6.30 3.50
N VAL A 59 -9.15 5.97 2.60
CA VAL A 59 -8.31 4.77 2.72
C VAL A 59 -7.41 4.83 3.96
N ALA A 60 -6.84 6.01 4.26
CA ALA A 60 -6.05 6.22 5.46
C ALA A 60 -6.88 5.97 6.72
N PHE A 61 -8.08 6.55 6.80
CA PHE A 61 -8.99 6.35 7.93
C PHE A 61 -9.40 4.88 8.10
N GLN A 62 -9.80 4.20 7.02
CA GLN A 62 -10.14 2.78 7.04
C GLN A 62 -8.97 1.89 7.48
N THR A 63 -7.74 2.29 7.15
CA THR A 63 -6.54 1.56 7.58
C THR A 63 -6.30 1.74 9.08
N ALA A 64 -6.47 2.95 9.60
CA ALA A 64 -6.39 3.22 11.04
C ALA A 64 -7.46 2.44 11.82
N LEU A 65 -8.72 2.50 11.37
CA LEU A 65 -9.84 1.76 11.96
C LEU A 65 -9.56 0.25 12.05
N ARG A 66 -9.12 -0.37 10.95
CA ARG A 66 -8.77 -1.80 10.94
C ARG A 66 -7.62 -2.10 11.91
N SER A 67 -6.61 -1.24 11.96
CA SER A 67 -5.50 -1.41 12.89
C SER A 67 -5.94 -1.35 14.35
N TRP A 68 -6.85 -0.45 14.71
CA TRP A 68 -7.37 -0.33 16.07
C TRP A 68 -8.29 -1.48 16.45
N ALA A 69 -9.14 -1.92 15.52
CA ALA A 69 -10.00 -3.08 15.72
C ALA A 69 -9.16 -4.35 15.96
N SER A 70 -8.07 -4.56 15.21
CA SER A 70 -7.16 -5.69 15.42
C SER A 70 -6.33 -5.58 16.71
N ALA A 71 -6.25 -4.41 17.35
CA ALA A 71 -5.54 -4.22 18.60
C ALA A 71 -6.35 -4.62 19.84
N GLY A 72 -7.61 -5.04 19.67
CA GLY A 72 -8.48 -5.48 20.78
C GLY A 72 -8.97 -4.34 21.68
N LEU A 73 -9.00 -3.10 21.17
CA LEU A 73 -9.52 -1.95 21.90
C LEU A 73 -11.03 -2.11 22.21
N SER A 74 -11.44 -1.59 23.36
CA SER A 74 -12.86 -1.48 23.73
C SER A 74 -13.60 -0.48 22.83
N GLY A 75 -14.95 -0.54 22.84
CA GLY A 75 -15.78 0.39 22.05
C GLY A 75 -15.56 1.87 22.42
N GLU A 76 -15.35 2.17 23.70
CA GLU A 76 -15.05 3.53 24.16
C GLU A 76 -13.68 4.01 23.66
N GLU A 77 -12.65 3.16 23.74
CA GLU A 77 -11.31 3.48 23.25
C GLU A 77 -11.28 3.66 21.72
N LEU A 78 -12.02 2.83 20.99
CA LEU A 78 -12.18 2.97 19.53
C LEU A 78 -12.83 4.30 19.17
N THR A 79 -13.87 4.70 19.89
CA THR A 79 -14.57 5.98 19.68
C THR A 79 -13.61 7.15 19.94
N ALA A 80 -12.88 7.11 21.05
CA ALA A 80 -11.86 8.12 21.36
C ALA A 80 -10.75 8.20 20.30
N LYS A 81 -10.32 7.07 19.73
CA LYS A 81 -9.35 7.05 18.63
C LYS A 81 -9.89 7.64 17.34
N VAL A 82 -11.15 7.37 17.03
CA VAL A 82 -11.84 7.95 15.86
C VAL A 82 -11.99 9.46 16.00
N ASP A 83 -12.42 9.93 17.16
CA ASP A 83 -12.62 11.36 17.43
C ASP A 83 -11.29 12.15 17.42
N ALA A 84 -10.22 11.51 17.87
CA ALA A 84 -8.87 12.07 17.85
C ALA A 84 -8.13 11.84 16.51
N TRP A 85 -8.77 11.26 15.50
CA TRP A 85 -8.09 10.96 14.24
C TRP A 85 -7.84 12.21 13.41
N GLU A 86 -6.58 12.39 13.02
CA GLU A 86 -6.17 13.42 12.08
C GLU A 86 -5.68 12.78 10.78
N VAL A 87 -5.87 13.50 9.67
CA VAL A 87 -5.37 13.07 8.36
C VAL A 87 -3.85 12.97 8.43
N PRO A 88 -3.26 11.80 8.12
CA PRO A 88 -1.82 11.66 8.18
C PRO A 88 -1.15 12.58 7.16
N THR A 89 -0.23 13.41 7.63
CA THR A 89 0.59 14.25 6.76
C THR A 89 1.86 13.49 6.37
N GLY A 90 2.04 13.28 5.06
CA GLY A 90 3.20 12.61 4.49
C GLY A 90 2.97 11.15 4.06
N ARG A 91 3.96 10.58 3.36
CA ARG A 91 3.94 9.15 3.00
C ARG A 91 4.17 8.33 4.25
N SER A 92 3.28 7.38 4.52
CA SER A 92 3.58 6.32 5.48
C SER A 92 4.88 5.64 5.04
N ARG A 93 5.92 5.70 5.89
CA ARG A 93 7.15 4.95 5.64
C ARG A 93 6.78 3.48 5.68
N GLY A 94 6.70 2.84 4.51
CA GLY A 94 6.48 1.40 4.44
C GLY A 94 7.57 0.70 5.24
N LEU A 95 7.18 -0.23 6.11
CA LEU A 95 8.14 -1.06 6.84
C LEU A 95 9.06 -1.76 5.83
N SER A 96 10.37 -1.67 6.06
CA SER A 96 11.35 -2.47 5.33
C SER A 96 11.03 -3.97 5.46
N ARG A 97 11.57 -4.82 4.57
CA ARG A 97 11.32 -6.28 4.65
C ARG A 97 11.68 -6.85 6.03
N ILE A 98 12.78 -6.37 6.61
CA ILE A 98 13.24 -6.78 7.94
C ILE A 98 12.27 -6.29 9.03
N GLU A 99 11.82 -5.05 8.96
CA GLU A 99 10.84 -4.53 9.95
C GLU A 99 9.49 -5.23 9.83
N ARG A 100 9.06 -5.57 8.61
CA ARG A 100 7.85 -6.36 8.38
C ARG A 100 8.00 -7.77 8.96
N PHE A 101 9.15 -8.41 8.75
CA PHE A 101 9.45 -9.71 9.34
C PHE A 101 9.45 -9.66 10.87
N LYS A 102 10.11 -8.65 11.48
CA LYS A 102 10.07 -8.43 12.94
C LYS A 102 8.64 -8.18 13.46
N SER A 103 7.85 -7.39 12.74
CA SER A 103 6.46 -7.11 13.10
C SER A 103 5.61 -8.39 13.08
N ASN A 104 5.83 -9.26 12.09
CA ASN A 104 5.12 -10.54 12.02
C ASN A 104 5.56 -11.50 13.14
N LEU A 105 6.86 -11.58 13.43
CA LEU A 105 7.39 -12.38 14.55
C LEU A 105 6.82 -11.95 15.90
N ASN A 106 6.60 -10.65 16.11
CA ASN A 106 6.02 -10.13 17.35
C ASN A 106 4.51 -10.41 17.49
N LYS A 107 3.84 -10.87 16.43
CA LYS A 107 2.41 -11.21 16.45
C LYS A 107 2.16 -12.70 16.69
N LEU A 108 3.21 -13.52 16.63
CA LEU A 108 3.13 -14.96 16.91
C LEU A 108 3.13 -15.19 18.42
N SER A 109 2.52 -16.29 18.85
CA SER A 109 2.71 -16.80 20.21
C SER A 109 4.16 -17.24 20.41
N GLU A 110 4.59 -17.40 21.67
CA GLU A 110 5.98 -17.72 22.00
C GLU A 110 6.42 -19.07 21.41
N GLU A 111 5.52 -20.05 21.39
CA GLU A 111 5.74 -21.38 20.78
C GLU A 111 5.87 -21.30 19.25
N GLU A 112 4.95 -20.61 18.57
CA GLU A 112 5.02 -20.41 17.11
C GLU A 112 6.25 -19.59 16.71
N ARG A 113 6.69 -18.69 17.59
CA ARG A 113 7.88 -17.88 17.36
C ARG A 113 9.14 -18.73 17.44
N GLU A 114 9.26 -19.62 18.43
CA GLU A 114 10.38 -20.54 18.54
C GLU A 114 10.46 -21.50 17.36
N GLU A 115 9.31 -22.03 16.90
CA GLU A 115 9.26 -22.91 15.73
C GLU A 115 9.77 -22.19 14.46
N VAL A 116 9.30 -20.97 14.22
CA VAL A 116 9.77 -20.14 13.09
C VAL A 116 11.26 -19.80 13.22
N LEU A 117 11.75 -19.52 14.43
CA LEU A 117 13.18 -19.26 14.64
C LEU A 117 14.02 -20.52 14.48
N ALA A 118 13.52 -21.69 14.84
CA ALA A 118 14.17 -22.99 14.67
C ALA A 118 14.27 -23.37 13.19
N GLU A 119 13.20 -23.19 12.40
CA GLU A 119 13.22 -23.41 10.94
C GLU A 119 14.24 -22.50 10.24
N LEU A 120 14.43 -21.29 10.74
CA LEU A 120 15.40 -20.33 10.21
C LEU A 120 16.83 -20.56 10.73
N GLY A 121 17.05 -21.55 11.60
CA GLY A 121 18.36 -21.86 12.19
C GLY A 121 18.87 -20.78 13.15
N LEU A 122 17.95 -20.00 13.74
CA LEU A 122 18.24 -18.87 14.63
C LEU A 122 17.81 -19.12 16.08
N ALA A 123 17.30 -20.31 16.40
CA ALA A 123 16.96 -20.67 17.78
C ALA A 123 18.20 -20.65 18.68
N PRO A 124 18.12 -20.10 19.90
CA PRO A 124 19.18 -20.27 20.88
C PRO A 124 19.35 -21.76 21.21
N ALA A 125 20.60 -22.22 21.27
CA ALA A 125 20.96 -23.59 21.65
C ALA A 125 20.63 -23.87 23.13
#